data_AF-A0A484RZ49-F1
#
_entry.id   AF-A0A484RZ49-F1
#
_cell.length_a   1.000
_cell.length_b   1.000
_cell.length_c   1.000
_cell.angle_alpha   90.00
_cell.angle_beta   90.00
_cell.angle_gamma   90.00
#
_symmetry.space_group_name_H-M   'P 1'
#
loop_
_entity.id
_entity.type
_entity.pdbx_description
1 polymer ?
#
loop_
_entity_poly.entity_id
_entity_poly.type
_entity_poly.pdbx_seq_one_letter_code
_entity_poly.pdbx_strand_id
1 'polypeptide(L)'
;MEKQFLDLAEHPQRLKDIFVRLGLADSNETPAVSPLTGGVSSGILRVDVRRGSYCLKQALPQLKVEKVWKVPLERAFTEVQWLRTVAAIQPGCVPTVLGEDRETTSFVMAYLGEGHRNWKADLLNGQVDIKAARQVGDALGKIHAATAKNSDLASRFATDDNFYAIRLEPYLVETARVHPTLAPRLQALVKRTQERRIALVHGDVSPKNILLGPQGPVFLDAECAWYGDPAFDLAFVLNHLMIKAMWMPPSAPALLSGFDALRAAYFKHIDFEPQSDLDARTTSLLPALALARVDGKSPVEYLDEHTRQRLRAASIRLIEREAERLSALASYWMNEVNKA
;
A
#
# COMPACT_ATOMS: atom_id res chain seq x y z
N MET A 1 15.87 26.12 -15.88
CA MET A 1 14.56 25.99 -16.55
C MET A 1 13.83 24.85 -15.86
N GLU A 2 12.83 25.14 -15.03
CA GLU A 2 11.96 24.08 -14.50
C GLU A 2 11.29 23.38 -15.69
N LYS A 3 11.44 22.06 -15.80
CA LYS A 3 10.69 21.30 -16.79
C LYS A 3 9.21 21.40 -16.41
N GLN A 4 8.43 22.04 -17.26
CA GLN A 4 6.98 22.09 -17.14
C GLN A 4 6.45 20.66 -17.13
N PHE A 5 5.61 20.32 -16.15
CA PHE A 5 4.95 19.02 -16.08
C PHE A 5 4.04 18.86 -17.31
N LEU A 6 4.19 17.73 -18.00
CA LEU A 6 3.39 17.38 -19.18
C LEU A 6 2.46 16.22 -18.83
N ASP A 7 1.16 16.49 -18.78
CA ASP A 7 0.14 15.47 -18.50
C ASP A 7 -0.10 14.61 -19.73
N LEU A 8 0.23 13.32 -19.67
CA LEU A 8 0.08 12.39 -20.79
C LEU A 8 -1.39 12.15 -21.16
N ALA A 9 -2.35 12.40 -20.26
CA ALA A 9 -3.77 12.31 -20.57
C ALA A 9 -4.20 13.39 -21.59
N GLU A 10 -3.50 14.52 -21.63
CA GLU A 10 -3.78 15.66 -22.50
C GLU A 10 -2.89 15.70 -23.76
N HIS A 11 -1.89 14.81 -23.84
CA HIS A 11 -0.86 14.81 -24.90
C HIS A 11 -0.79 13.45 -25.62
N PRO A 12 -1.81 13.09 -26.42
CA PRO A 12 -1.91 11.77 -27.05
C PRO A 12 -0.76 11.43 -28.00
N GLN A 13 -0.20 12.42 -28.69
CA GLN A 13 0.98 12.21 -29.55
C GLN A 13 2.19 11.79 -28.71
N ARG A 14 2.41 12.44 -27.56
CA ARG A 14 3.53 12.11 -26.68
C ARG A 14 3.37 10.73 -26.06
N LEU A 15 2.15 10.35 -25.69
CA LEU A 15 1.82 9.00 -25.24
C LEU A 15 2.11 7.97 -26.35
N LYS A 16 1.67 8.22 -27.59
CA LYS A 16 1.97 7.36 -28.73
C LYS A 16 3.48 7.18 -28.93
N ASP A 17 4.26 8.25 -28.85
CA ASP A 17 5.72 8.20 -29.03
C ASP A 17 6.39 7.28 -27.99
N ILE A 18 5.88 7.26 -26.75
CA ILE A 18 6.33 6.32 -25.71
C ILE A 18 6.06 4.88 -26.15
N PHE A 19 4.84 4.57 -26.57
CA PHE A 19 4.46 3.21 -26.98
C PHE A 19 5.24 2.72 -28.20
N VAL A 20 5.47 3.58 -29.18
CA VAL A 20 6.30 3.26 -30.36
C VAL A 20 7.74 3.00 -29.96
N ARG A 21 8.33 3.86 -29.12
CA ARG A 21 9.72 3.69 -28.65
C ARG A 21 9.91 2.42 -27.83
N LEU A 22 8.90 2.03 -27.04
CA LEU A 22 8.89 0.78 -26.28
C LEU A 22 8.57 -0.46 -27.15
N GLY A 23 8.30 -0.30 -28.44
CA GLY A 23 7.94 -1.40 -29.34
C GLY A 23 6.55 -2.01 -29.06
N LEU A 24 5.69 -1.28 -28.36
CA LEU A 24 4.34 -1.72 -27.99
C LEU A 24 3.27 -1.34 -29.02
N ALA A 25 3.54 -0.34 -29.87
CA ALA A 25 2.66 0.11 -30.94
C ALA A 25 3.44 0.41 -32.22
N ASP A 26 2.79 0.31 -33.38
CA ASP A 26 3.39 0.71 -34.65
C ASP A 26 3.28 2.23 -34.86
N SER A 27 4.20 2.81 -35.64
CA SER A 27 4.22 4.26 -35.92
C SER A 27 2.97 4.78 -36.63
N ASN A 28 2.28 3.93 -37.39
CA ASN A 28 1.03 4.25 -38.09
C ASN A 28 -0.23 3.99 -37.24
N GLU A 29 -0.07 3.55 -36.01
CA GLU A 29 -1.18 3.23 -35.11
C GLU A 29 -1.59 4.43 -34.25
N THR A 30 -2.86 4.52 -33.89
CA THR A 30 -3.37 5.49 -32.92
C THR A 30 -3.89 4.74 -31.69
N PRO A 31 -3.21 4.83 -30.54
CA PRO A 31 -3.69 4.19 -29.31
C PRO A 31 -5.02 4.77 -28.86
N ALA A 32 -5.96 3.90 -28.46
CA ALA A 32 -7.17 4.33 -27.76
C ALA A 32 -6.86 4.43 -26.26
N VAL A 33 -7.17 5.58 -25.65
CA VAL A 33 -6.76 5.90 -24.28
C VAL A 33 -8.00 6.14 -23.43
N SER A 34 -8.06 5.52 -22.26
CA SER A 34 -9.11 5.76 -21.27
C SER A 34 -8.51 5.92 -19.87
N PRO A 35 -8.97 6.90 -19.07
CA PRO A 35 -8.50 7.04 -17.70
C PRO A 35 -9.01 5.89 -16.82
N LEU A 36 -8.14 5.38 -15.95
CA LEU A 36 -8.50 4.46 -14.88
C LEU A 36 -8.69 5.24 -13.57
N THR A 37 -9.62 4.77 -12.74
CA THR A 37 -9.93 5.38 -11.44
C THR A 37 -9.00 4.86 -10.33
N GLY A 38 -8.92 5.57 -9.21
CA GLY A 38 -8.27 5.09 -7.98
C GLY A 38 -6.87 5.61 -7.68
N GLY A 39 -6.19 6.25 -8.63
CA GLY A 39 -4.88 6.89 -8.42
C GLY A 39 -4.99 8.31 -7.86
N VAL A 40 -4.54 8.54 -6.63
CA VAL A 40 -4.43 9.90 -6.05
C VAL A 40 -3.08 10.55 -6.35
N SER A 41 -2.01 9.77 -6.47
CA SER A 41 -0.64 10.23 -6.70
C SER A 41 -0.18 10.13 -8.14
N SER A 42 -0.95 9.47 -9.00
CA SER A 42 -0.57 9.20 -10.39
C SER A 42 -1.74 9.34 -11.35
N GLY A 43 -1.47 9.77 -12.58
CA GLY A 43 -2.34 9.54 -13.72
C GLY A 43 -2.23 8.07 -14.13
N ILE A 44 -3.36 7.38 -14.25
CA ILE A 44 -3.40 5.97 -14.65
C ILE A 44 -4.28 5.87 -15.89
N LEU A 45 -3.71 5.35 -16.97
CA LEU A 45 -4.36 5.26 -18.28
C LEU A 45 -4.36 3.81 -18.74
N ARG A 46 -5.52 3.32 -19.16
CA ARG A 46 -5.59 2.14 -20.03
C ARG A 46 -5.33 2.61 -21.46
N VAL A 47 -4.40 1.93 -22.11
CA VAL A 47 -3.99 2.19 -23.49
C VAL A 47 -4.22 0.92 -24.30
N ASP A 48 -5.17 0.98 -25.22
CA ASP A 48 -5.51 -0.10 -26.14
C ASP A 48 -4.83 0.14 -27.50
N VAL A 49 -4.08 -0.86 -27.93
CA VAL A 49 -3.41 -0.93 -29.24
C VAL A 49 -3.68 -2.31 -29.87
N ARG A 50 -3.33 -2.52 -31.13
CA ARG A 50 -3.55 -3.76 -31.89
C ARG A 50 -2.95 -4.98 -31.19
N ARG A 51 -1.84 -4.78 -30.49
CA ARG A 51 -1.13 -5.83 -29.75
C ARG A 51 -1.78 -6.18 -28.40
N GLY A 52 -2.71 -5.36 -27.91
CA GLY A 52 -3.43 -5.59 -26.66
C GLY A 52 -3.63 -4.32 -25.82
N SER A 53 -4.07 -4.53 -24.59
CA SER A 53 -4.32 -3.48 -23.60
C SER A 53 -3.17 -3.38 -22.61
N TYR A 54 -2.78 -2.14 -22.28
CA TYR A 54 -1.69 -1.83 -21.37
C TYR A 54 -2.12 -0.80 -20.34
N CYS A 55 -1.41 -0.75 -19.22
CA CYS A 55 -1.58 0.29 -18.21
C CYS A 55 -0.37 1.21 -18.25
N LEU A 56 -0.58 2.49 -18.51
CA LEU A 56 0.42 3.54 -18.34
C LEU A 56 0.16 4.24 -17.01
N LYS A 57 1.21 4.35 -16.18
CA LYS A 57 1.17 5.10 -14.92
C LYS A 57 2.17 6.25 -14.99
N GLN A 58 1.73 7.46 -14.68
CA GLN A 58 2.54 8.67 -14.65
C GLN A 58 2.46 9.32 -13.26
N ALA A 59 3.59 9.54 -12.61
CA ALA A 59 3.61 10.23 -11.32
C ALA A 59 3.19 11.70 -11.49
N LEU A 60 2.35 12.20 -10.58
CA LEU A 60 1.93 13.60 -10.54
C LEU A 60 2.83 14.40 -9.58
N PRO A 61 3.14 15.68 -9.85
CA PRO A 61 3.93 16.51 -8.95
C PRO A 61 3.18 16.85 -7.65
N GLN A 62 1.85 16.80 -7.68
CA GLN A 62 0.96 17.00 -6.54
C GLN A 62 -0.13 15.92 -6.53
N LEU A 63 -0.42 15.39 -5.34
CA LEU A 63 -1.48 14.40 -5.15
C LEU A 63 -2.87 15.04 -5.25
N LYS A 64 -3.83 14.30 -5.81
CA LYS A 64 -5.26 14.63 -5.91
C LYS A 64 -5.97 14.42 -4.56
N VAL A 65 -5.57 15.17 -3.54
CA VAL A 65 -6.15 15.17 -2.19
C VAL A 65 -6.50 16.59 -1.74
N GLU A 66 -7.39 16.74 -0.76
CA GLU A 66 -7.84 18.06 -0.26
C GLU A 66 -6.70 18.91 0.32
N LYS A 67 -5.78 18.28 1.06
CA LYS A 67 -4.60 18.94 1.64
C LYS A 67 -3.47 18.96 0.61
N VAL A 68 -2.77 20.09 0.45
CA VAL A 68 -1.58 20.16 -0.43
C VAL A 68 -0.55 19.12 -0.01
N TRP A 69 -0.22 18.23 -0.95
CA TRP A 69 0.74 17.16 -0.72
C TRP A 69 1.57 16.96 -1.99
N LYS A 70 2.78 17.52 -1.94
CA LYS A 70 3.79 17.44 -3.02
C LYS A 70 4.77 16.34 -2.68
N VAL A 71 5.12 15.51 -3.66
CA VAL A 71 6.02 14.38 -3.45
C VAL A 71 6.94 14.18 -4.67
N PRO A 72 8.16 13.66 -4.49
CA PRO A 72 9.14 13.52 -5.58
C PRO A 72 8.63 12.63 -6.72
N LEU A 73 8.85 13.00 -7.98
CA LEU A 73 8.36 12.27 -9.15
C LEU A 73 9.09 10.92 -9.33
N GLU A 74 10.34 10.84 -8.88
CA GLU A 74 11.24 9.70 -9.00
C GLU A 74 10.70 8.43 -8.32
N ARG A 75 9.68 8.57 -7.46
CA ARG A 75 8.93 7.45 -6.87
C ARG A 75 8.35 6.48 -7.90
N ALA A 76 8.04 6.93 -9.12
CA ALA A 76 7.61 6.06 -10.21
C ALA A 76 8.67 4.99 -10.53
N PHE A 77 9.95 5.35 -10.49
CA PHE A 77 11.05 4.42 -10.75
C PHE A 77 11.38 3.56 -9.53
N THR A 78 11.08 4.04 -8.33
CA THR A 78 11.14 3.22 -7.11
C THR A 78 10.10 2.10 -7.19
N GLU A 79 8.87 2.41 -7.62
CA GLU A 79 7.83 1.41 -7.87
C GLU A 79 8.27 0.39 -8.92
N VAL A 80 8.78 0.83 -10.07
CA VAL A 80 9.27 -0.09 -11.11
C VAL A 80 10.35 -1.03 -10.59
N GLN A 81 11.31 -0.52 -9.80
CA GLN A 81 12.34 -1.34 -9.19
C GLN A 81 11.76 -2.36 -8.21
N TRP A 82 10.76 -1.97 -7.40
CA TRP A 82 10.09 -2.88 -6.49
C TRP A 82 9.35 -3.97 -7.25
N LEU A 83 8.56 -3.61 -8.28
CA LEU A 83 7.83 -4.54 -9.13
C LEU A 83 8.78 -5.56 -9.78
N ARG A 84 9.90 -5.12 -10.37
CA ARG A 84 10.88 -6.04 -10.96
C ARG A 84 11.54 -6.95 -9.92
N THR A 85 11.84 -6.42 -8.73
CA THR A 85 12.44 -7.20 -7.63
C THR A 85 11.48 -8.30 -7.18
N VAL A 86 10.20 -7.96 -6.98
CA VAL A 86 9.17 -8.93 -6.56
C VAL A 86 8.85 -9.92 -7.67
N ALA A 87 8.82 -9.51 -8.94
CA ALA A 87 8.61 -10.43 -10.05
C ALA A 87 9.67 -11.55 -10.11
N ALA A 88 10.92 -11.24 -9.72
CA ALA A 88 11.99 -12.23 -9.64
C ALA A 88 11.85 -13.19 -8.43
N ILE A 89 11.26 -12.72 -7.33
CA ILE A 89 11.05 -13.52 -6.11
C ILE A 89 9.80 -14.40 -6.25
N GLN A 90 8.71 -13.80 -6.73
CA GLN A 90 7.40 -14.43 -6.83
C GLN A 90 6.70 -14.01 -8.13
N PRO A 91 6.98 -14.71 -9.25
CA PRO A 91 6.32 -14.46 -10.52
C PRO A 91 4.80 -14.49 -10.40
N GLY A 92 4.12 -13.57 -11.09
CA GLY A 92 2.65 -13.44 -11.06
C GLY A 92 2.10 -12.66 -9.86
N CYS A 93 2.93 -12.25 -8.90
CA CYS A 93 2.50 -11.48 -7.73
C CYS A 93 2.49 -9.95 -7.94
N VAL A 94 2.90 -9.50 -9.13
CA VAL A 94 2.99 -8.10 -9.56
C VAL A 94 2.72 -8.01 -11.06
N PRO A 95 2.26 -6.87 -11.59
CA PRO A 95 2.17 -6.65 -13.03
C PRO A 95 3.56 -6.65 -13.67
N THR A 96 3.65 -7.23 -14.87
CA THR A 96 4.88 -7.16 -15.68
C THR A 96 5.12 -5.73 -16.13
N VAL A 97 6.28 -5.16 -15.77
CA VAL A 97 6.73 -3.86 -16.29
C VAL A 97 7.30 -4.06 -17.70
N LEU A 98 6.76 -3.30 -18.65
CA LEU A 98 7.09 -3.40 -20.08
C LEU A 98 8.09 -2.32 -20.53
N GLY A 99 8.11 -1.18 -19.85
CA GLY A 99 9.06 -0.12 -20.14
C GLY A 99 8.86 1.13 -19.29
N GLU A 100 9.85 2.00 -19.31
CA GLU A 100 9.88 3.26 -18.58
C GLU A 100 10.11 4.42 -19.54
N ASP A 101 9.55 5.58 -19.23
CA ASP A 101 9.89 6.85 -19.85
C ASP A 101 10.35 7.86 -18.81
N ARG A 102 11.67 8.09 -18.75
CA ARG A 102 12.30 9.04 -17.83
C ARG A 102 11.97 10.49 -18.11
N GLU A 103 11.58 10.82 -19.35
CA GLU A 103 11.28 12.20 -19.70
C GLU A 103 9.94 12.66 -19.11
N THR A 104 8.92 11.79 -19.12
CA THR A 104 7.58 12.08 -18.59
C THR A 104 7.33 11.53 -17.19
N THR A 105 8.33 10.86 -16.61
CA THR A 105 8.24 10.14 -15.33
C THR A 105 7.05 9.17 -15.29
N SER A 106 7.00 8.33 -16.33
CA SER A 106 5.95 7.33 -16.51
C SER A 106 6.55 5.95 -16.79
N PHE A 107 5.72 4.93 -16.64
CA PHE A 107 6.05 3.57 -17.04
C PHE A 107 4.82 2.84 -17.56
N VAL A 108 5.06 1.82 -18.37
CA VAL A 108 4.02 0.96 -18.94
C VAL A 108 4.13 -0.43 -18.33
N MET A 109 3.00 -0.99 -17.92
CA MET A 109 2.90 -2.34 -17.37
C MET A 109 1.70 -3.08 -17.96
N ALA A 110 1.66 -4.40 -17.73
CA ALA A 110 0.54 -5.24 -18.14
C ALA A 110 -0.79 -4.70 -17.58
N TYR A 111 -1.82 -4.62 -18.42
CA TYR A 111 -3.18 -4.33 -17.97
C TYR A 111 -3.80 -5.58 -17.36
N LEU A 112 -4.26 -5.47 -16.12
CA LEU A 112 -4.91 -6.56 -15.38
C LEU A 112 -6.42 -6.39 -15.52
N GLY A 113 -7.02 -7.11 -16.49
CA GLY A 113 -8.44 -7.02 -16.82
C GLY A 113 -9.37 -7.76 -15.86
N GLU A 114 -10.56 -8.13 -16.35
CA GLU A 114 -11.71 -8.62 -15.54
C GLU A 114 -11.43 -9.83 -14.64
N GLY A 115 -10.42 -10.64 -14.96
CA GLY A 115 -9.96 -11.74 -14.10
C GLY A 115 -9.31 -11.29 -12.78
N HIS A 116 -9.14 -9.99 -12.56
CA HIS A 116 -8.48 -9.41 -11.39
C HIS A 116 -9.45 -8.49 -10.63
N ARG A 117 -9.92 -8.94 -9.46
CA ARG A 117 -10.89 -8.18 -8.65
C ARG A 117 -10.19 -7.30 -7.63
N ASN A 118 -10.69 -6.10 -7.39
CA ASN A 118 -10.12 -5.20 -6.39
C ASN A 118 -10.47 -5.70 -4.97
N TRP A 119 -9.45 -6.01 -4.16
CA TRP A 119 -9.69 -6.63 -2.85
C TRP A 119 -10.44 -5.69 -1.89
N LYS A 120 -10.16 -4.38 -1.91
CA LYS A 120 -10.95 -3.41 -1.12
C LYS A 120 -12.43 -3.44 -1.49
N ALA A 121 -12.76 -3.48 -2.79
CA ALA A 121 -14.14 -3.52 -3.26
C ALA A 121 -14.84 -4.82 -2.79
N ASP A 122 -14.20 -5.97 -2.96
CA ASP A 122 -14.71 -7.25 -2.46
C ASP A 122 -15.03 -7.19 -0.96
N LEU A 123 -14.06 -6.71 -0.15
CA LEU A 123 -14.23 -6.61 1.29
C LEU A 123 -15.37 -5.65 1.70
N LEU A 124 -15.50 -4.50 1.02
CA LEU A 124 -16.58 -3.53 1.29
C LEU A 124 -17.96 -4.03 0.86
N ASN A 125 -18.02 -4.99 -0.06
CA ASN A 125 -19.24 -5.68 -0.46
C ASN A 125 -19.54 -6.92 0.40
N GLY A 126 -18.83 -7.11 1.52
CA GLY A 126 -18.98 -8.26 2.41
C GLY A 126 -18.42 -9.58 1.85
N GLN A 127 -17.74 -9.54 0.69
CA GLN A 127 -17.13 -10.73 0.07
C GLN A 127 -15.75 -10.98 0.68
N VAL A 128 -15.74 -11.55 1.88
CA VAL A 128 -14.51 -11.80 2.63
C VAL A 128 -13.99 -13.22 2.37
N ASP A 129 -13.07 -13.34 1.41
CA ASP A 129 -12.35 -14.59 1.16
C ASP A 129 -11.15 -14.74 2.11
N ILE A 130 -11.27 -15.64 3.09
CA ILE A 130 -10.21 -15.96 4.07
C ILE A 130 -8.99 -16.59 3.37
N LYS A 131 -9.20 -17.36 2.30
CA LYS A 131 -8.10 -17.93 1.51
C LYS A 131 -7.31 -16.82 0.82
N ALA A 132 -7.99 -15.82 0.26
CA ALA A 132 -7.33 -14.66 -0.32
C ALA A 132 -6.49 -13.89 0.72
N ALA A 133 -7.03 -13.64 1.92
CA ALA A 133 -6.28 -13.01 3.02
C ALA A 133 -5.03 -13.83 3.42
N ARG A 134 -5.16 -15.16 3.50
CA ARG A 134 -4.03 -16.06 3.73
C ARG A 134 -2.97 -15.95 2.63
N GLN A 135 -3.38 -15.91 1.36
CA GLN A 135 -2.46 -15.79 0.22
C GLN A 135 -1.73 -14.44 0.21
N VAL A 136 -2.40 -13.35 0.61
CA VAL A 136 -1.75 -12.04 0.77
C VAL A 136 -0.66 -12.12 1.84
N GLY A 137 -0.96 -12.73 2.99
CA GLY A 137 0.01 -12.90 4.08
C GLY A 137 1.20 -13.77 3.67
N ASP A 138 0.93 -14.88 2.98
CA ASP A 138 1.95 -15.78 2.45
C ASP A 138 2.89 -15.08 1.46
N ALA A 139 2.33 -14.35 0.48
CA ALA A 139 3.10 -13.63 -0.52
C ALA A 139 3.94 -12.51 0.10
N LEU A 140 3.35 -11.70 0.98
CA LEU A 140 4.07 -10.62 1.67
C LEU A 140 5.21 -11.16 2.54
N GLY A 141 4.96 -12.27 3.26
CA GLY A 141 5.97 -12.93 4.08
C GLY A 141 7.16 -13.42 3.24
N LYS A 142 6.90 -14.04 2.09
CA LYS A 142 7.94 -14.49 1.15
C LYS A 142 8.77 -13.33 0.59
N ILE A 143 8.14 -12.21 0.24
CA ILE A 143 8.83 -11.02 -0.24
C ILE A 143 9.78 -10.48 0.83
N HIS A 144 9.30 -10.31 2.07
CA HIS A 144 10.15 -9.83 3.16
C HIS A 144 11.28 -10.82 3.49
N ALA A 145 11.01 -12.12 3.55
CA ALA A 145 12.01 -13.14 3.80
C ALA A 145 13.12 -13.15 2.73
N ALA A 146 12.74 -13.12 1.45
CA ALA A 146 13.69 -13.13 0.34
C ALA A 146 14.54 -11.85 0.23
N THR A 147 14.10 -10.75 0.84
CA THR A 147 14.80 -9.45 0.78
C THR A 147 15.45 -9.05 2.11
N ALA A 148 15.29 -9.87 3.15
CA ALA A 148 15.82 -9.58 4.46
C ALA A 148 17.35 -9.55 4.47
N LYS A 149 17.93 -8.60 5.22
CA LYS A 149 19.39 -8.44 5.42
C LYS A 149 20.22 -8.36 4.12
N ASN A 150 19.61 -7.86 3.04
CA ASN A 150 20.23 -7.69 1.74
C ASN A 150 20.76 -6.25 1.56
N SER A 151 22.09 -6.10 1.55
CA SER A 151 22.75 -4.79 1.45
C SER A 151 22.62 -4.12 0.08
N ASP A 152 22.49 -4.89 -1.01
CA ASP A 152 22.24 -4.33 -2.35
C ASP A 152 20.86 -3.67 -2.39
N LEU A 153 19.84 -4.39 -1.91
CA LEU A 153 18.49 -3.84 -1.79
C LEU A 153 18.46 -2.65 -0.84
N ALA A 154 19.21 -2.70 0.27
CA ALA A 154 19.34 -1.55 1.17
C ALA A 154 19.88 -0.31 0.46
N SER A 155 20.90 -0.46 -0.38
CA SER A 155 21.46 0.66 -1.14
C SER A 155 20.52 1.17 -2.23
N ARG A 156 19.82 0.28 -2.95
CA ARG A 156 18.92 0.66 -4.05
C ARG A 156 17.62 1.31 -3.57
N PHE A 157 17.15 0.91 -2.40
CA PHE A 157 15.92 1.40 -1.77
C PHE A 157 16.20 2.29 -0.55
N ALA A 158 17.30 3.06 -0.58
CA ALA A 158 17.59 4.16 0.34
C ALA A 158 16.70 5.38 0.04
N THR A 159 15.38 5.17 0.08
CA THR A 159 14.31 6.11 -0.28
C THR A 159 13.60 6.63 0.97
N ASP A 160 14.35 6.79 2.05
CA ASP A 160 13.92 7.11 3.41
C ASP A 160 13.06 8.39 3.45
N ASP A 161 13.52 9.45 2.77
CA ASP A 161 12.82 10.72 2.69
C ASP A 161 11.48 10.60 1.97
N ASN A 162 11.42 9.78 0.91
CA ASN A 162 10.19 9.50 0.18
C ASN A 162 9.20 8.75 1.10
N PHE A 163 9.63 7.67 1.74
CA PHE A 163 8.79 6.93 2.69
C PHE A 163 8.31 7.81 3.85
N TYR A 164 9.18 8.66 4.40
CA TYR A 164 8.80 9.62 5.43
C TYR A 164 7.72 10.59 4.92
N ALA A 165 7.96 11.26 3.79
CA ALA A 165 7.07 12.28 3.25
C ALA A 165 5.70 11.74 2.84
N ILE A 166 5.60 10.47 2.47
CA ILE A 166 4.34 9.89 1.96
C ILE A 166 3.67 8.92 2.92
N ARG A 167 4.37 8.41 3.93
CA ARG A 167 3.78 7.48 4.92
C ARG A 167 3.91 8.01 6.34
N LEU A 168 5.11 8.26 6.85
CA LEU A 168 5.25 8.60 8.28
C LEU A 168 4.70 9.98 8.62
N GLU A 169 5.02 10.99 7.82
CA GLU A 169 4.54 12.37 8.03
C GLU A 169 3.01 12.49 7.96
N PRO A 170 2.35 12.09 6.85
CA PRO A 170 0.91 12.26 6.68
C PRO A 170 0.08 11.37 7.60
N TYR A 171 0.67 10.32 8.17
CA TYR A 171 0.01 9.43 9.11
C TYR A 171 0.39 9.78 10.54
N LEU A 172 1.55 9.35 11.01
CA LEU A 172 1.88 9.37 12.42
C LEU A 172 2.28 10.78 12.91
N VAL A 173 3.00 11.56 12.12
CA VAL A 173 3.41 12.93 12.50
C VAL A 173 2.22 13.89 12.52
N GLU A 174 1.37 13.87 11.48
CA GLU A 174 0.14 14.66 11.48
C GLU A 174 -0.78 14.23 12.63
N THR A 175 -0.92 12.93 12.89
CA THR A 175 -1.73 12.45 14.02
C THR A 175 -1.17 12.93 15.35
N ALA A 176 0.15 12.96 15.52
CA ALA A 176 0.81 13.52 16.71
C ALA A 176 0.50 15.01 16.89
N ARG A 177 0.44 15.77 15.79
CA ARG A 177 0.05 17.19 15.80
C ARG A 177 -1.41 17.38 16.22
N VAL A 178 -2.30 16.50 15.76
CA VAL A 178 -3.74 16.54 16.10
C VAL A 178 -4.03 16.03 17.52
N HIS A 179 -3.21 15.11 18.04
CA HIS A 179 -3.34 14.51 19.37
C HIS A 179 -2.11 14.78 20.26
N PRO A 180 -1.96 16.00 20.84
CA PRO A 180 -0.77 16.38 21.59
C PRO A 180 -0.42 15.46 22.77
N THR A 181 -1.43 14.86 23.42
CA THR A 181 -1.25 13.92 24.53
C THR A 181 -0.60 12.60 24.09
N LEU A 182 -0.82 12.18 22.83
CA LEU A 182 -0.23 10.98 22.26
C LEU A 182 1.06 11.26 21.49
N ALA A 183 1.42 12.53 21.28
CA ALA A 183 2.55 12.93 20.45
C ALA A 183 3.87 12.23 20.83
N PRO A 184 4.27 12.11 22.12
CA PRO A 184 5.51 11.42 22.46
C PRO A 184 5.55 9.96 22.01
N ARG A 185 4.43 9.25 22.14
CA ARG A 185 4.29 7.84 21.73
C ARG A 185 4.34 7.71 20.21
N LEU A 186 3.61 8.56 19.50
CA LEU A 186 3.57 8.55 18.03
C LEU A 186 4.91 8.94 17.41
N GLN A 187 5.61 9.92 17.97
CA GLN A 187 6.96 10.31 17.54
C GLN A 187 7.98 9.21 17.82
N ALA A 188 7.87 8.49 18.94
CA ALA A 188 8.70 7.31 19.19
C ALA A 188 8.45 6.21 18.16
N LEU A 189 7.21 5.97 17.74
CA LEU A 189 6.89 5.03 16.66
C LEU A 189 7.50 5.45 15.32
N VAL A 190 7.45 6.75 14.98
CA VAL A 190 8.09 7.30 13.78
C VAL A 190 9.60 7.03 13.80
N LYS A 191 10.29 7.47 14.85
CA LYS A 191 11.75 7.27 15.01
C LYS A 191 12.12 5.78 14.93
N ARG A 192 11.42 4.95 15.69
CA ARG A 192 11.65 3.52 15.76
C ARG A 192 11.46 2.81 14.40
N THR A 193 10.49 3.25 13.61
CA THR A 193 10.27 2.75 12.25
C THR A 193 11.41 3.18 11.34
N GLN A 194 11.80 4.47 11.40
CA GLN A 194 12.90 5.03 10.61
C GLN A 194 14.27 4.45 10.94
N GLU A 195 14.52 3.90 12.12
CA GLU A 195 15.85 3.38 12.47
C GLU A 195 16.07 1.93 12.03
N ARG A 196 15.02 1.21 11.62
CA ARG A 196 15.12 -0.21 11.24
C ARG A 196 15.27 -0.41 9.74
N ARG A 197 16.30 -1.15 9.34
CA ARG A 197 16.62 -1.53 7.95
C ARG A 197 16.71 -3.06 7.87
N ILE A 198 15.58 -3.72 7.64
CA ILE A 198 15.47 -5.18 7.78
C ILE A 198 15.15 -5.85 6.45
N ALA A 199 14.16 -5.37 5.70
CA ALA A 199 13.69 -5.99 4.47
C ALA A 199 13.17 -4.94 3.47
N LEU A 200 12.88 -5.35 2.23
CA LEU A 200 12.25 -4.50 1.24
C LEU A 200 10.76 -4.34 1.55
N VAL A 201 10.35 -3.15 1.95
CA VAL A 201 8.99 -2.79 2.34
C VAL A 201 8.28 -2.16 1.13
N HIS A 202 7.03 -2.52 0.87
CA HIS A 202 6.16 -1.92 -0.14
C HIS A 202 5.70 -0.52 0.29
N GLY A 203 5.36 -0.36 1.57
CA GLY A 203 4.96 0.90 2.19
C GLY A 203 3.49 1.28 1.98
N ASP A 204 2.70 0.52 1.22
CA ASP A 204 1.24 0.75 1.04
C ASP A 204 0.51 -0.54 0.70
N VAL A 205 0.65 -1.55 1.56
CA VAL A 205 -0.07 -2.82 1.43
C VAL A 205 -1.53 -2.64 1.87
N SER A 206 -2.25 -1.73 1.21
CA SER A 206 -3.67 -1.53 1.42
C SER A 206 -4.49 -2.39 0.46
N PRO A 207 -5.69 -2.88 0.85
CA PRO A 207 -6.51 -3.70 -0.04
C PRO A 207 -6.91 -3.03 -1.36
N LYS A 208 -6.82 -1.69 -1.47
CA LYS A 208 -7.06 -0.99 -2.75
C LYS A 208 -5.96 -1.27 -3.78
N ASN A 209 -4.74 -1.55 -3.31
CA ASN A 209 -3.54 -1.78 -4.11
C ASN A 209 -3.27 -3.28 -4.32
N ILE A 210 -4.25 -4.13 -4.03
CA ILE A 210 -4.16 -5.58 -4.20
C ILE A 210 -5.32 -6.00 -5.09
N LEU A 211 -4.99 -6.62 -6.22
CA LEU A 211 -5.96 -7.32 -7.03
C LEU A 211 -5.91 -8.81 -6.76
N LEU A 212 -7.06 -9.46 -6.63
CA LEU A 212 -7.18 -10.91 -6.51
C LEU A 212 -7.32 -11.49 -7.92
N GLY A 213 -6.24 -12.08 -8.43
CA GLY A 213 -6.19 -12.76 -9.71
C GLY A 213 -6.34 -14.28 -9.57
N PRO A 214 -6.39 -15.00 -10.71
CA PRO A 214 -6.57 -16.45 -10.73
C PRO A 214 -5.40 -17.22 -10.07
N GLN A 215 -4.21 -16.63 -10.04
CA GLN A 215 -3.01 -17.25 -9.47
C GLN A 215 -2.73 -16.80 -8.03
N GLY A 216 -3.49 -15.83 -7.50
CA GLY A 216 -3.28 -15.24 -6.19
C GLY A 216 -3.29 -13.72 -6.22
N PRO A 217 -2.83 -13.07 -5.13
CA PRO A 217 -2.81 -11.62 -5.01
C PRO A 217 -1.73 -11.00 -5.90
N VAL A 218 -2.09 -9.89 -6.53
CA VAL A 218 -1.20 -9.04 -7.32
C VAL A 218 -1.07 -7.70 -6.61
N PHE A 219 0.13 -7.38 -6.13
CA PHE A 219 0.45 -6.11 -5.48
C PHE A 219 0.74 -5.02 -6.52
N LEU A 220 0.22 -3.82 -6.27
CA LEU A 220 0.31 -2.64 -7.11
C LEU A 220 0.79 -1.44 -6.28
N ASP A 221 1.23 -0.36 -6.93
CA ASP A 221 1.38 0.94 -6.26
C ASP A 221 2.44 0.96 -5.15
N ALA A 222 3.58 0.32 -5.41
CA ALA A 222 4.75 0.31 -4.53
C ALA A 222 5.61 1.59 -4.63
N GLU A 223 4.99 2.75 -4.88
CA GLU A 223 5.69 4.05 -4.96
C GLU A 223 6.28 4.49 -3.61
N CYS A 224 5.88 3.81 -2.54
CA CYS A 224 6.37 4.01 -1.17
C CYS A 224 7.46 3.04 -0.76
N ALA A 225 7.96 2.24 -1.71
CA ALA A 225 8.92 1.22 -1.38
C ALA A 225 10.21 1.83 -0.84
N TRP A 226 10.72 1.18 0.20
CA TRP A 226 11.99 1.52 0.85
C TRP A 226 12.56 0.27 1.52
N TYR A 227 13.85 0.29 1.84
CA TYR A 227 14.44 -0.75 2.67
C TYR A 227 14.23 -0.37 4.13
N GLY A 228 13.45 -1.14 4.89
CA GLY A 228 12.88 -0.65 6.15
C GLY A 228 12.41 -1.73 7.12
N ASP A 229 11.50 -1.33 8.03
CA ASP A 229 10.86 -2.23 8.98
C ASP A 229 9.64 -2.97 8.35
N PRO A 230 9.70 -4.29 8.14
CA PRO A 230 8.59 -5.05 7.56
C PRO A 230 7.33 -5.07 8.44
N ALA A 231 7.45 -4.71 9.72
CA ALA A 231 6.30 -4.54 10.60
C ALA A 231 5.33 -3.46 10.09
N PHE A 232 5.80 -2.47 9.32
CA PHE A 232 4.95 -1.42 8.76
C PHE A 232 3.92 -2.00 7.79
N ASP A 233 4.36 -2.78 6.81
CA ASP A 233 3.47 -3.37 5.80
C ASP A 233 2.44 -4.33 6.40
N LEU A 234 2.90 -5.18 7.34
CA LEU A 234 2.00 -6.08 8.05
C LEU A 234 0.96 -5.30 8.86
N ALA A 235 1.38 -4.26 9.59
CA ALA A 235 0.46 -3.42 10.36
C ALA A 235 -0.53 -2.70 9.44
N PHE A 236 -0.07 -2.23 8.27
CA PHE A 236 -0.88 -1.48 7.33
C PHE A 236 -2.01 -2.33 6.72
N VAL A 237 -1.71 -3.55 6.26
CA VAL A 237 -2.74 -4.43 5.68
C VAL A 237 -3.72 -4.93 6.74
N LEU A 238 -3.22 -5.31 7.92
CA LEU A 238 -4.04 -5.77 9.04
C LEU A 238 -4.97 -4.65 9.56
N ASN A 239 -4.45 -3.41 9.63
CA ASN A 239 -5.24 -2.23 9.99
C ASN A 239 -6.47 -2.07 9.07
N HIS A 240 -6.33 -2.30 7.77
CA HIS A 240 -7.46 -2.17 6.84
C HIS A 240 -8.54 -3.25 7.00
N LEU A 241 -8.21 -4.46 7.45
CA LEU A 241 -9.19 -5.49 7.81
C LEU A 241 -9.90 -5.12 9.11
N MET A 242 -9.13 -4.64 10.08
CA MET A 242 -9.61 -4.19 11.38
C MET A 242 -10.60 -3.01 11.26
N ILE A 243 -10.24 -1.96 10.51
CA ILE A 243 -11.14 -0.82 10.26
C ILE A 243 -12.45 -1.27 9.59
N LYS A 244 -12.37 -2.19 8.62
CA LYS A 244 -13.56 -2.72 7.95
C LYS A 244 -14.45 -3.54 8.89
N ALA A 245 -13.86 -4.26 9.85
CA ALA A 245 -14.64 -5.01 10.83
C ALA A 245 -15.49 -4.08 11.71
N MET A 246 -14.98 -2.89 12.02
CA MET A 246 -15.75 -1.86 12.74
C MET A 246 -16.81 -1.20 11.88
N TRP A 247 -16.52 -0.97 10.59
CA TRP A 247 -17.45 -0.40 9.63
C TRP A 247 -18.60 -1.34 9.25
N MET A 248 -18.34 -2.65 9.19
CA MET A 248 -19.31 -3.65 8.75
C MET A 248 -19.46 -4.75 9.81
N PRO A 249 -20.19 -4.49 10.92
CA PRO A 249 -20.38 -5.45 11.99
C PRO A 249 -20.83 -6.85 11.52
N PRO A 250 -21.75 -7.01 10.55
CA PRO A 250 -22.13 -8.33 10.04
C PRO A 250 -20.97 -9.12 9.41
N SER A 251 -19.98 -8.43 8.83
CA SER A 251 -18.78 -9.05 8.21
C SER A 251 -17.60 -9.16 9.17
N ALA A 252 -17.69 -8.60 10.39
CA ALA A 252 -16.59 -8.56 11.34
C ALA A 252 -16.00 -9.93 11.69
N PRO A 253 -16.79 -11.01 11.93
CA PRO A 253 -16.22 -12.33 12.20
C PRO A 253 -15.34 -12.85 11.05
N ALA A 254 -15.79 -12.66 9.80
CA ALA A 254 -15.03 -13.09 8.62
C ALA A 254 -13.78 -12.23 8.40
N LEU A 255 -13.88 -10.92 8.61
CA LEU A 255 -12.74 -9.99 8.49
C LEU A 255 -11.65 -10.28 9.53
N LEU A 256 -12.04 -10.56 10.78
CA LEU A 256 -11.10 -10.93 11.84
C LEU A 256 -10.52 -12.34 11.62
N SER A 257 -11.30 -13.27 11.05
CA SER A 257 -10.76 -14.57 10.60
C SER A 257 -9.75 -14.39 9.46
N GLY A 258 -10.00 -13.45 8.55
CA GLY A 258 -9.06 -13.05 7.50
C GLY A 258 -7.79 -12.41 8.06
N PHE A 259 -7.92 -11.54 9.07
CA PHE A 259 -6.80 -10.95 9.81
C PHE A 259 -5.90 -12.05 10.39
N ASP A 260 -6.49 -13.03 11.09
CA ASP A 260 -5.72 -14.13 11.68
C ASP A 260 -5.09 -15.04 10.63
N ALA A 261 -5.81 -15.34 9.55
CA ALA A 261 -5.29 -16.15 8.46
C ALA A 261 -4.12 -15.48 7.72
N LEU A 262 -4.20 -14.16 7.49
CA LEU A 262 -3.12 -13.36 6.91
C LEU A 262 -1.92 -13.35 7.84
N ARG A 263 -2.13 -12.98 9.11
CA ARG A 263 -1.08 -12.93 10.14
C ARG A 263 -0.36 -14.26 10.25
N ALA A 264 -1.11 -15.35 10.42
CA ALA A 264 -0.53 -16.69 10.57
C ALA A 264 0.24 -17.14 9.33
N ALA A 265 -0.20 -16.79 8.12
CA ALA A 265 0.53 -17.10 6.90
C ALA A 265 1.82 -16.29 6.76
N TYR A 266 1.77 -15.00 7.10
CA TYR A 266 2.93 -14.12 7.09
C TYR A 266 4.03 -14.62 8.02
N PHE A 267 3.70 -14.94 9.28
CA PHE A 267 4.68 -15.36 10.28
C PHE A 267 5.35 -16.72 9.99
N LYS A 268 4.83 -17.54 9.05
CA LYS A 268 5.51 -18.77 8.62
C LYS A 268 6.83 -18.50 7.89
N HIS A 269 7.00 -17.29 7.34
CA HIS A 269 8.17 -16.89 6.56
C HIS A 269 9.17 -16.05 7.36
N ILE A 270 8.89 -15.78 8.64
CA ILE A 270 9.74 -14.90 9.45
C ILE A 270 10.73 -15.74 10.24
N ASP A 271 11.94 -15.85 9.69
CA ASP A 271 13.12 -16.53 10.27
C ASP A 271 14.35 -15.61 10.37
N PHE A 272 14.29 -14.41 9.77
CA PHE A 272 15.39 -13.44 9.74
C PHE A 272 15.49 -12.55 11.01
N GLU A 273 14.48 -12.57 11.87
CA GLU A 273 14.46 -11.93 13.19
C GLU A 273 13.51 -12.68 14.14
N PRO A 274 13.58 -12.47 15.47
CA PRO A 274 12.61 -13.06 16.39
C PRO A 274 11.18 -12.63 16.04
N GLN A 275 10.28 -13.60 15.86
CA GLN A 275 8.89 -13.30 15.52
C GLN A 275 8.19 -12.44 16.58
N SER A 276 8.55 -12.60 17.85
CA SER A 276 8.06 -11.77 18.95
C SER A 276 8.35 -10.29 18.75
N ASP A 277 9.51 -9.95 18.18
CA ASP A 277 9.96 -8.57 18.03
C ASP A 277 9.22 -7.90 16.87
N LEU A 278 8.98 -8.63 15.77
CA LEU A 278 8.17 -8.15 14.66
C LEU A 278 6.69 -8.02 15.09
N ASP A 279 6.15 -9.00 15.84
CA ASP A 279 4.79 -8.94 16.38
C ASP A 279 4.59 -7.72 17.28
N ALA A 280 5.51 -7.45 18.20
CA ALA A 280 5.44 -6.27 19.08
C ALA A 280 5.48 -4.93 18.31
N ARG A 281 6.31 -4.83 17.27
CA ARG A 281 6.37 -3.63 16.42
C ARG A 281 5.10 -3.43 15.62
N THR A 282 4.59 -4.50 15.04
CA THR A 282 3.33 -4.50 14.28
C THR A 282 2.17 -4.10 15.19
N THR A 283 2.10 -4.69 16.39
CA THR A 283 1.06 -4.45 17.39
C THR A 283 1.00 -2.99 17.81
N SER A 284 2.14 -2.34 18.01
CA SER A 284 2.20 -0.92 18.40
C SER A 284 1.99 0.06 17.24
N LEU A 285 2.32 -0.33 16.00
CA LEU A 285 2.05 0.47 14.80
C LEU A 285 0.57 0.47 14.42
N LEU A 286 -0.10 -0.68 14.53
CA LEU A 286 -1.45 -0.88 14.01
C LEU A 286 -2.49 0.12 14.56
N PRO A 287 -2.66 0.33 15.88
CA PRO A 287 -3.63 1.30 16.39
C PRO A 287 -3.24 2.75 16.07
N ALA A 288 -1.94 3.05 15.95
CA ALA A 288 -1.48 4.38 15.53
C ALA A 288 -1.84 4.66 14.06
N LEU A 289 -1.70 3.66 13.19
CA LEU A 289 -2.16 3.72 11.80
C LEU A 289 -3.69 3.81 11.72
N ALA A 290 -4.42 3.11 12.59
CA ALA A 290 -5.88 3.20 12.67
C ALA A 290 -6.35 4.61 13.03
N LEU A 291 -5.71 5.25 14.02
CA LEU A 291 -5.97 6.63 14.39
C LEU A 291 -5.63 7.60 13.26
N ALA A 292 -4.51 7.40 12.57
CA ALA A 292 -4.12 8.20 11.41
C ALA A 292 -5.07 8.09 10.22
N ARG A 293 -5.76 6.95 10.09
CA ARG A 293 -6.84 6.74 9.12
C ARG A 293 -8.14 7.46 9.48
N VAL A 294 -8.18 8.18 10.61
CA VAL A 294 -9.25 9.11 10.99
C VAL A 294 -8.75 10.55 11.00
N ASP A 295 -7.63 10.80 11.69
CA ASP A 295 -7.18 12.16 12.04
C ASP A 295 -5.85 12.57 11.37
N GLY A 296 -5.30 11.73 10.48
CA GLY A 296 -4.15 12.05 9.64
C GLY A 296 -4.52 12.85 8.37
N LYS A 297 -3.59 12.95 7.42
CA LYS A 297 -3.83 13.61 6.12
C LYS A 297 -4.52 12.71 5.09
N SER A 298 -4.64 11.41 5.37
CA SER A 298 -5.32 10.45 4.50
C SER A 298 -6.36 9.63 5.29
N PRO A 299 -7.51 10.24 5.64
CA PRO A 299 -8.58 9.52 6.30
C PRO A 299 -9.20 8.45 5.38
N VAL A 300 -9.87 7.47 5.96
CA VAL A 300 -10.70 6.51 5.22
C VAL A 300 -11.99 7.20 4.77
N GLU A 301 -12.24 7.16 3.47
CA GLU A 301 -13.32 7.90 2.83
C GLU A 301 -14.71 7.28 3.05
N TYR A 302 -14.79 5.98 3.33
CA TYR A 302 -16.07 5.27 3.49
C TYR A 302 -16.62 5.27 4.93
N LEU A 303 -15.91 5.81 5.91
CA LEU A 303 -16.39 5.83 7.31
C LEU A 303 -17.31 7.02 7.58
N ASP A 304 -18.47 6.75 8.18
CA ASP A 304 -19.33 7.76 8.79
C ASP A 304 -18.73 8.32 10.10
N GLU A 305 -19.27 9.43 10.59
CA GLU A 305 -18.72 10.10 11.78
C GLU A 305 -18.87 9.24 13.05
N HIS A 306 -19.95 8.48 13.17
CA HIS A 306 -20.14 7.56 14.29
C HIS A 306 -19.02 6.51 14.35
N THR A 307 -18.70 5.87 13.23
CA THR A 307 -17.62 4.88 13.14
C THR A 307 -16.26 5.53 13.34
N ARG A 308 -16.03 6.75 12.80
CA ARG A 308 -14.79 7.51 13.05
C ARG A 308 -14.56 7.76 14.54
N GLN A 309 -15.60 8.16 15.28
CA GLN A 309 -15.50 8.39 16.73
C GLN A 309 -15.17 7.12 17.49
N ARG A 310 -15.82 6.00 17.15
CA ARG A 310 -15.52 4.69 17.75
C ARG A 310 -14.10 4.24 17.45
N LEU A 311 -13.66 4.36 16.19
CA LEU A 311 -12.33 4.00 15.74
C LEU A 311 -11.26 4.84 16.45
N ARG A 312 -11.48 6.15 16.56
CA ARG A 312 -10.63 7.08 17.29
C ARG A 312 -10.50 6.68 18.76
N ALA A 313 -11.63 6.51 19.46
CA ALA A 313 -11.64 6.17 20.87
C ALA A 313 -10.97 4.81 21.16
N ALA A 314 -11.23 3.79 20.32
CA ALA A 314 -10.60 2.48 20.45
C ALA A 314 -9.09 2.55 20.21
N SER A 315 -8.65 3.29 19.19
CA SER A 315 -7.24 3.44 18.84
C SER A 315 -6.45 4.18 19.92
N ILE A 316 -7.00 5.27 20.47
CA ILE A 316 -6.39 6.02 21.59
C ILE A 316 -6.15 5.08 22.78
N ARG A 317 -7.17 4.33 23.20
CA ARG A 317 -7.05 3.36 24.30
C ARG A 317 -5.95 2.32 24.06
N LEU A 318 -5.81 1.84 22.83
CA LEU A 318 -4.79 0.84 22.48
C LEU A 318 -3.37 1.42 22.46
N ILE A 319 -3.21 2.68 22.04
CA ILE A 319 -1.93 3.39 22.05
C ILE A 319 -1.50 3.67 23.51
N GLU A 320 -2.44 4.00 24.38
CA GLU A 320 -2.18 4.28 25.80
C GLU A 320 -1.86 3.02 26.61
N ARG A 321 -2.55 1.91 26.32
CA ARG A 321 -2.37 0.63 27.03
C ARG A 321 -1.14 -0.16 26.61
N GLU A 322 -0.48 0.21 25.52
CA GLU A 322 0.65 -0.54 24.93
C GLU A 322 0.32 -2.02 24.73
N ALA A 323 -0.65 -2.30 23.86
CA ALA A 323 -1.04 -3.68 23.57
C ALA A 323 0.19 -4.57 23.29
N GLU A 324 0.25 -5.74 23.94
CA GLU A 324 1.47 -6.56 23.98
C GLU A 324 1.64 -7.45 22.74
N ARG A 325 0.54 -7.91 22.11
CA ARG A 325 0.56 -8.86 20.98
C ARG A 325 -0.59 -8.69 19.99
N LEU A 326 -0.37 -9.07 18.73
CA LEU A 326 -1.37 -8.98 17.66
C LEU A 326 -2.62 -9.79 17.93
N SER A 327 -2.48 -10.98 18.54
CA SER A 327 -3.63 -11.83 18.89
C SER A 327 -4.58 -11.16 19.88
N ALA A 328 -4.04 -10.37 20.82
CA ALA A 328 -4.86 -9.63 21.78
C ALA A 328 -5.60 -8.46 21.13
N LEU A 329 -5.03 -7.85 20.08
CA LEU A 329 -5.70 -6.79 19.32
C LEU A 329 -6.96 -7.30 18.61
N ALA A 330 -6.91 -8.47 17.97
CA ALA A 330 -8.08 -9.04 17.30
C ALA A 330 -9.24 -9.28 18.28
N SER A 331 -8.96 -9.84 19.46
CA SER A 331 -9.96 -10.04 20.52
C SER A 331 -10.51 -8.72 21.08
N TYR A 332 -9.63 -7.75 21.35
CA TYR A 332 -10.08 -6.41 21.75
C TYR A 332 -10.99 -5.80 20.69
N TRP A 333 -10.62 -5.92 19.43
CA TRP A 333 -11.40 -5.36 18.33
C TRP A 333 -12.78 -5.99 18.21
N MET A 334 -12.88 -7.31 18.34
CA MET A 334 -14.18 -8.00 18.35
C MET A 334 -15.10 -7.46 19.45
N ASN A 335 -14.56 -7.24 20.65
CA ASN A 335 -15.32 -6.64 21.74
C ASN A 335 -15.74 -5.20 21.43
N GLU A 336 -14.89 -4.40 20.80
CA GLU A 336 -15.25 -3.04 20.37
C GLU A 336 -16.32 -3.04 19.28
N VAL A 337 -16.29 -3.99 18.33
CA VAL A 337 -17.33 -4.14 17.31
C VAL A 337 -18.68 -4.46 17.95
N ASN A 338 -18.71 -5.39 18.91
CA ASN A 338 -19.94 -5.87 19.57
C ASN A 338 -20.57 -4.86 20.55
N LYS A 339 -19.90 -3.75 20.86
CA LYS A 339 -20.49 -2.62 21.61
C LYS A 339 -21.46 -1.76 20.76
N ALA A 340 -21.63 -2.11 19.48
CA ALA A 340 -22.50 -1.43 18.52
C ALA A 340 -23.98 -1.68 18.77
#